data_AF-A0A1Y6FFF7-F1
#
_entry.id   AF-A0A1Y6FFF7-F1
#
_cell.length_a   1.000
_cell.length_b   1.000
_cell.length_c   1.000
_cell.angle_alpha   90.00
_cell.angle_beta   90.00
_cell.angle_gamma   90.00
#
_symmetry.space_group_name_H-M   'P 1'
#
loop_
_entity.id
_entity.type
_entity.pdbx_description
1 polymer ?
#
loop_
_entity_poly.entity_id
_entity_poly.type
_entity_poly.pdbx_seq_one_letter_code
_entity_poly.pdbx_strand_id
1 'polypeptide(L)'
;MFTHRVEYTEARIKQLRVLVLIDELSSSANEQVQLAALGERMEREPDLRVVSLPSQLTLLRDEGLVVLDERLGRVIAATRLLPAGVAEVQAFTAWRGSVPVRRRALRDIYLQWIYDEIEVKDAHPSPTDFLSSGPAFAGISYTEVDIEKAGEWLVADGCIKGEGAWGYAGPLYPTLTKKGAYIVENGRSVNDPPPNAGNTFNTVVNGHANLAQVSTNVHQEMTFEWKPQAAALLDTIEQALPALDEDIREAVELRVAAARQELTGPGEVSKVRAAFSNLGSFLSETGAGALGGVLATQVSLFLASLP
;
A
#
# COMPACT_ATOMS: atom_id res chain seq x y z
N MET A 1 -18.84 15.95 5.54
CA MET A 1 -18.92 15.92 4.06
C MET A 1 -17.69 15.17 3.58
N PHE A 2 -17.80 13.87 3.34
CA PHE A 2 -16.68 13.04 2.89
C PHE A 2 -16.44 13.34 1.42
N THR A 3 -15.39 14.09 1.09
CA THR A 3 -14.91 14.23 -0.27
C THR A 3 -14.47 12.86 -0.75
N HIS A 4 -15.22 12.26 -1.69
CA HIS A 4 -14.81 11.04 -2.35
C HIS A 4 -13.42 11.26 -2.94
N ARG A 5 -12.45 10.48 -2.47
CA ARG A 5 -11.07 10.58 -2.89
C ARG A 5 -10.95 9.90 -4.24
N VAL A 6 -10.71 10.69 -5.28
CA VAL A 6 -10.48 10.15 -6.62
C VAL A 6 -9.05 9.63 -6.66
N GLU A 7 -8.91 8.30 -6.71
CA GLU A 7 -7.65 7.61 -6.94
C GLU A 7 -7.68 7.05 -8.36
N TYR A 8 -6.73 7.48 -9.20
CA TYR A 8 -6.60 7.02 -10.57
C TYR A 8 -5.62 5.85 -10.64
N THR A 9 -5.97 4.82 -11.42
CA THR A 9 -5.05 3.75 -11.77
C THR A 9 -3.95 4.29 -12.71
N GLU A 10 -2.80 3.62 -12.77
CA GLU A 10 -1.70 4.02 -13.66
C GLU A 10 -2.14 4.10 -15.14
N ALA A 11 -2.94 3.12 -15.58
CA ALA A 11 -3.51 3.11 -16.93
C ALA A 11 -4.40 4.34 -17.18
N ARG A 12 -5.25 4.71 -16.19
CA ARG A 12 -6.09 5.89 -16.29
C ARG A 12 -5.29 7.18 -16.27
N ILE A 13 -4.22 7.26 -15.46
CA ILE A 13 -3.31 8.42 -15.46
C ILE A 13 -2.71 8.61 -16.86
N LYS A 14 -2.19 7.55 -17.49
CA LYS A 14 -1.63 7.62 -18.85
C LYS A 14 -2.67 8.07 -19.88
N GLN A 15 -3.88 7.53 -19.80
CA GLN A 15 -4.98 7.94 -20.68
C GLN A 15 -5.35 9.42 -20.51
N LEU A 16 -5.51 9.89 -19.27
CA LEU A 16 -5.82 11.30 -18.97
C LEU A 16 -4.68 12.23 -19.34
N ARG A 17 -3.43 11.76 -19.28
CA ARG A 17 -2.28 12.51 -19.79
C ARG A 17 -2.33 12.69 -21.31
N VAL A 18 -2.74 11.67 -22.07
CA VAL A 18 -2.98 11.83 -23.52
C VAL A 18 -4.07 12.88 -23.76
N LEU A 19 -5.12 12.89 -22.95
CA LEU A 19 -6.19 13.89 -23.05
C LEU A 19 -5.68 15.32 -22.78
N VAL A 20 -4.82 15.51 -21.78
CA VAL A 20 -4.14 16.79 -21.52
C VAL A 20 -3.28 17.22 -22.70
N LEU A 21 -2.54 16.30 -23.35
CA LEU A 21 -1.76 16.66 -24.54
C LEU A 21 -2.63 17.11 -25.71
N ILE A 22 -3.82 16.54 -25.87
CA ILE A 22 -4.79 17.01 -26.88
C ILE A 22 -5.24 18.44 -26.55
N ASP A 23 -5.49 18.74 -25.27
CA ASP A 23 -5.86 20.10 -24.81
C ASP A 23 -4.73 21.10 -25.04
N GLU A 24 -3.49 20.76 -24.67
CA GLU A 24 -2.30 21.61 -24.87
C GLU A 24 -2.04 21.93 -26.35
N LEU A 25 -2.32 20.99 -27.25
CA LEU A 25 -2.14 21.15 -28.70
C LEU A 25 -3.33 21.83 -29.39
N SER A 26 -4.47 21.90 -28.71
CA SER A 26 -5.66 22.61 -29.18
C SER A 26 -5.52 24.09 -28.85
N SER A 27 -5.29 24.95 -29.84
CA SER A 27 -5.25 26.40 -29.60
C SER A 27 -6.63 26.99 -29.30
N SER A 28 -7.72 26.25 -29.61
CA SER A 28 -9.09 26.60 -29.26
C SER A 28 -9.99 25.36 -29.11
N ALA A 29 -11.06 25.45 -28.30
CA ALA A 29 -11.94 24.33 -27.92
C ALA A 29 -12.60 23.55 -29.10
N ASN A 30 -12.50 24.05 -30.34
CA ASN A 30 -13.03 23.39 -31.53
C ASN A 30 -11.97 22.99 -32.55
N GLU A 31 -10.69 23.19 -32.25
CA GLU A 31 -9.61 22.85 -33.16
C GLU A 31 -9.33 21.34 -33.17
N GLN A 32 -9.10 20.80 -34.37
CA GLN A 32 -8.67 19.43 -34.53
C GLN A 32 -7.16 19.32 -34.33
N VAL A 33 -6.72 18.39 -33.49
CA VAL A 33 -5.31 18.04 -33.30
C VAL A 33 -4.95 16.92 -34.25
N GLN A 34 -3.93 17.13 -35.08
CA GLN A 34 -3.42 16.11 -36.01
C GLN A 34 -2.73 14.98 -35.25
N LEU A 35 -3.00 13.73 -35.64
CA LEU A 35 -2.45 12.56 -34.94
C LEU A 35 -0.91 12.54 -34.95
N ALA A 36 -0.29 12.99 -36.05
CA ALA A 36 1.17 13.07 -36.17
C ALA A 36 1.78 14.00 -35.12
N ALA A 37 1.21 15.20 -34.93
CA ALA A 37 1.68 16.16 -33.93
C ALA A 37 1.51 15.64 -32.50
N LEU A 38 0.38 14.95 -32.22
CA LEU A 38 0.15 14.31 -30.93
C LEU A 38 1.15 13.18 -30.67
N GLY A 39 1.44 12.34 -31.66
CA GLY A 39 2.46 11.30 -31.59
C GLY A 39 3.85 11.85 -31.31
N GLU A 40 4.29 12.87 -32.06
CA GLU A 40 5.57 13.55 -31.83
C GLU A 40 5.67 14.16 -30.43
N ARG A 41 4.57 14.74 -29.92
CA ARG A 41 4.52 15.29 -28.58
C ARG A 41 4.59 14.20 -27.50
N MET A 42 3.94 13.06 -27.71
CA MET A 42 3.99 11.90 -26.80
C MET A 42 5.38 11.28 -26.72
N GLU A 43 6.13 11.24 -27.82
CA GLU A 43 7.52 10.73 -27.82
C GLU A 43 8.46 11.55 -26.93
N ARG A 44 8.10 12.79 -26.57
CA ARG A 44 8.86 13.61 -25.62
C ARG A 44 8.52 13.31 -24.16
N GLU A 45 7.47 12.54 -23.89
CA GLU A 45 7.00 12.18 -22.55
C GLU A 45 7.40 10.74 -22.21
N PRO A 46 8.40 10.51 -21.36
CA PRO A 46 8.96 9.17 -21.11
C PRO A 46 7.94 8.09 -20.74
N ASP A 47 6.91 8.45 -19.97
CA ASP A 47 5.87 7.54 -19.49
C ASP A 47 4.77 7.24 -20.52
N LEU A 48 4.65 8.04 -21.58
CA LEU A 48 3.68 7.86 -22.65
C LEU A 48 4.24 7.10 -23.87
N ARG A 49 5.58 6.98 -24.00
CA ARG A 49 6.25 6.28 -25.12
C ARG A 49 5.81 4.84 -25.32
N VAL A 50 5.45 4.15 -24.24
CA VAL A 50 5.04 2.73 -24.26
C VAL A 50 3.55 2.56 -24.55
N VAL A 51 2.80 3.64 -24.70
CA VAL A 51 1.35 3.61 -24.81
C VAL A 51 0.91 3.67 -26.27
N SER A 52 0.08 2.72 -26.69
CA SER A 52 -0.52 2.72 -28.03
C SER A 52 -1.51 3.89 -28.18
N LEU A 53 -1.09 4.95 -28.87
CA LEU A 53 -1.92 6.13 -29.12
C LEU A 53 -3.27 5.82 -29.79
N PRO A 54 -3.35 5.00 -30.86
CA PRO A 54 -4.65 4.62 -31.45
C PRO A 54 -5.59 3.94 -30.45
N SER A 55 -5.04 3.09 -29.57
CA SER A 55 -5.83 2.39 -28.54
C SER A 55 -6.37 3.37 -27.51
N GLN A 56 -5.54 4.32 -27.04
CA GLN A 56 -5.99 5.35 -26.09
C GLN A 56 -7.06 6.27 -26.68
N LEU A 57 -6.90 6.69 -27.93
CA LEU A 57 -7.89 7.53 -28.62
C LEU A 57 -9.22 6.81 -28.78
N THR A 58 -9.19 5.51 -29.07
CA THR A 58 -10.39 4.67 -29.15
C THR A 58 -11.10 4.63 -27.79
N LEU A 59 -10.37 4.38 -26.69
CA LEU A 59 -10.94 4.38 -25.33
C LEU A 59 -11.52 5.75 -24.95
N LEU A 60 -10.80 6.85 -25.22
CA LEU A 60 -11.27 8.21 -24.95
C LEU A 60 -12.52 8.57 -25.77
N ARG A 61 -12.63 8.06 -27.00
CA ARG A 61 -13.83 8.23 -27.84
C ARG A 61 -15.00 7.45 -27.27
N ASP A 62 -14.77 6.20 -26.87
CA ASP A 62 -15.80 5.33 -26.34
C ASP A 62 -16.36 5.86 -24.99
N GLU A 63 -15.55 6.62 -24.25
CA GLU A 63 -15.98 7.39 -23.07
C GLU A 63 -16.66 8.73 -23.39
N GLY A 64 -16.73 9.14 -24.65
CA GLY A 64 -17.32 10.42 -25.06
C GLY A 64 -16.49 11.66 -24.70
N LEU A 65 -15.17 11.49 -24.50
CA LEU A 65 -14.27 12.60 -24.16
C LEU A 65 -13.67 13.27 -25.41
N VAL A 66 -13.55 12.52 -26.50
CA VAL A 66 -13.03 13.02 -27.79
C VAL A 66 -13.88 12.53 -28.97
N VAL A 67 -13.76 13.22 -30.10
CA VAL A 67 -14.23 12.75 -31.41
C VAL A 67 -13.02 12.47 -32.29
N LEU A 68 -13.03 11.33 -32.98
CA LEU A 68 -12.00 10.95 -33.93
C LEU A 68 -12.44 11.30 -35.34
N ASP A 69 -11.54 11.89 -36.12
CA ASP A 69 -11.69 12.08 -37.56
C ASP A 69 -10.96 10.95 -38.28
N GLU A 70 -11.72 9.99 -38.78
CA GLU A 70 -11.21 8.80 -39.47
C GLU A 70 -11.27 8.99 -40.99
N ARG A 71 -10.17 8.67 -41.67
CA ARG A 71 -10.10 8.64 -43.14
C ARG A 71 -10.41 7.24 -43.67
N LEU A 72 -10.49 7.14 -45.00
CA LEU A 72 -10.62 5.86 -45.73
C LEU A 72 -9.68 4.80 -45.13
N GLY A 73 -10.26 3.67 -44.74
CA GLY A 73 -9.53 2.59 -44.05
C GLY A 73 -9.53 2.66 -42.52
N ARG A 74 -10.38 3.49 -41.89
CA ARG A 74 -10.47 3.66 -40.40
C ARG A 74 -9.15 4.14 -39.77
N VAL A 75 -8.36 4.87 -40.54
CA VAL A 75 -7.13 5.47 -40.04
C VAL A 75 -7.49 6.79 -39.37
N ILE A 76 -7.21 6.91 -38.08
CA ILE A 76 -7.42 8.16 -37.32
C ILE A 76 -6.45 9.20 -37.87
N ALA A 77 -6.96 10.29 -38.43
CA ALA A 77 -6.14 11.39 -38.97
C ALA A 77 -6.01 12.53 -37.96
N ALA A 78 -7.11 12.85 -37.27
CA ALA A 78 -7.15 13.89 -36.26
C ALA A 78 -8.11 13.54 -35.13
N THR A 79 -8.01 14.27 -34.03
CA THR A 79 -8.89 14.15 -32.87
C THR A 79 -9.28 15.54 -32.36
N ARG A 80 -10.44 15.65 -31.73
CA ARG A 80 -10.90 16.90 -31.11
C ARG A 80 -11.54 16.61 -29.76
N LEU A 81 -11.30 17.48 -28.78
CA LEU A 81 -11.95 17.41 -27.47
C LEU A 81 -13.45 17.69 -27.55
N LEU A 82 -14.21 16.93 -26.78
CA LEU A 82 -15.60 17.24 -26.46
C LEU A 82 -15.67 18.05 -25.16
N PRO A 83 -16.79 18.75 -24.89
CA PRO A 83 -16.97 19.48 -23.62
C PRO A 83 -16.75 18.61 -22.38
N ALA A 84 -17.14 17.34 -22.43
CA ALA A 84 -16.86 16.37 -21.36
C ALA A 84 -15.35 16.10 -21.20
N GLY A 85 -14.61 16.00 -22.31
CA GLY A 85 -13.15 15.88 -22.29
C GLY A 85 -12.48 17.10 -21.67
N VAL A 86 -12.93 18.31 -22.00
CA VAL A 86 -12.40 19.55 -21.39
C VAL A 86 -12.64 19.58 -19.88
N ALA A 87 -13.83 19.18 -19.42
CA ALA A 87 -14.12 19.09 -18.00
C ALA A 87 -13.23 18.06 -17.28
N GLU A 88 -13.00 16.91 -17.91
CA GLU A 88 -12.12 15.86 -17.40
C GLU A 88 -10.65 16.33 -17.33
N VAL A 89 -10.17 17.05 -18.35
CA VAL A 89 -8.83 17.68 -18.35
C VAL A 89 -8.68 18.65 -17.20
N GLN A 90 -9.69 19.50 -16.96
CA GLN A 90 -9.66 20.46 -15.84
C GLN A 90 -9.63 19.74 -14.49
N ALA A 91 -10.48 18.73 -14.31
CA ALA A 91 -10.51 17.93 -13.08
C ALA A 91 -9.18 17.20 -12.83
N PHE A 92 -8.63 16.57 -13.87
CA PHE A 92 -7.34 15.88 -13.79
C PHE A 92 -6.19 16.87 -13.55
N THR A 93 -6.19 18.04 -14.20
CA THR A 93 -5.18 19.08 -13.99
C THR A 93 -5.21 19.61 -12.56
N ALA A 94 -6.40 19.85 -12.00
CA ALA A 94 -6.56 20.25 -10.61
C ALA A 94 -6.08 19.16 -9.64
N TRP A 95 -6.39 17.89 -9.92
CA TRP A 95 -5.92 16.76 -9.11
C TRP A 95 -4.41 16.61 -9.15
N ARG A 96 -3.80 16.60 -10.35
CA ARG A 96 -2.35 16.42 -10.49
C ARG A 96 -1.57 17.61 -9.97
N GLY A 97 -2.15 18.81 -9.99
CA GLY A 97 -1.57 20.03 -9.39
C GLY A 97 -1.75 20.14 -7.87
N SER A 98 -2.54 19.26 -7.25
CA SER A 98 -2.82 19.30 -5.81
C SER A 98 -1.58 18.95 -4.99
N VAL A 99 -1.07 19.92 -4.23
CA VAL A 99 0.12 19.75 -3.38
C VAL A 99 -0.02 18.58 -2.40
N PRO A 100 -1.16 18.41 -1.67
CA PRO A 100 -1.32 17.26 -0.77
C PRO A 100 -1.28 15.90 -1.49
N VAL A 101 -1.86 15.80 -2.69
CA VAL A 101 -1.88 14.54 -3.46
C VAL A 101 -0.47 14.23 -3.97
N ARG A 102 0.19 15.21 -4.60
CA ARG A 102 1.56 15.10 -5.09
C ARG A 102 2.53 14.68 -3.99
N ARG A 103 2.50 15.37 -2.84
CA ARG A 103 3.41 15.08 -1.72
C ARG A 103 3.15 13.73 -1.09
N ARG A 104 1.90 13.26 -1.07
CA ARG A 104 1.58 11.92 -0.58
C ARG A 104 2.26 10.86 -1.45
N ALA A 105 2.05 10.94 -2.77
CA ALA A 105 2.68 10.03 -3.73
C ALA A 105 4.22 10.13 -3.66
N LEU A 106 4.75 11.34 -3.52
CA LEU A 106 6.19 11.57 -3.43
C LEU A 106 6.83 10.84 -2.25
N ARG A 107 6.16 10.70 -1.11
CA ARG A 107 6.75 9.99 0.05
C ARG A 107 7.02 8.52 -0.26
N ASP A 108 6.08 7.86 -0.94
CA ASP A 108 6.22 6.46 -1.35
C ASP A 108 7.33 6.33 -2.42
N ILE A 109 7.28 7.20 -3.44
CA ILE A 109 8.27 7.20 -4.53
C ILE A 109 9.68 7.49 -4.02
N TYR A 110 9.82 8.47 -3.13
CA TYR A 110 11.12 8.88 -2.61
C TYR A 110 11.70 7.82 -1.67
N LEU A 111 10.87 7.18 -0.82
CA LEU A 111 11.33 6.08 0.02
C LEU A 111 11.77 4.87 -0.83
N GLN A 112 10.99 4.49 -1.86
CA GLN A 112 11.36 3.43 -2.78
C GLN A 112 12.69 3.75 -3.47
N TRP A 113 12.86 4.98 -3.96
CA TRP A 113 14.10 5.37 -4.63
C TRP A 113 15.30 5.32 -3.67
N ILE A 114 15.16 5.80 -2.42
CA ILE A 114 16.21 5.68 -1.40
C ILE A 114 16.58 4.21 -1.15
N TYR A 115 15.57 3.34 -1.05
CA TYR A 115 15.78 1.90 -0.91
C TYR A 115 16.60 1.34 -2.08
N ASP A 116 16.21 1.66 -3.31
CA ASP A 116 16.90 1.17 -4.51
C ASP A 116 18.36 1.68 -4.59
N GLU A 117 18.60 2.95 -4.27
CA GLU A 117 19.96 3.50 -4.25
C GLU A 117 20.84 2.80 -3.21
N ILE A 118 20.34 2.54 -2.00
CA ILE A 118 21.13 1.95 -0.91
C ILE A 118 21.27 0.44 -1.09
N GLU A 119 20.16 -0.29 -1.18
CA GLU A 119 20.13 -1.76 -1.09
C GLU A 119 20.42 -2.44 -2.43
N VAL A 120 20.13 -1.78 -3.57
CA VAL A 120 20.33 -2.36 -4.90
C VAL A 120 21.60 -1.83 -5.57
N LYS A 121 21.90 -0.54 -5.40
CA LYS A 121 23.02 0.13 -6.09
C LYS A 121 24.24 0.39 -5.21
N ASP A 122 24.14 0.16 -3.89
CA ASP A 122 25.20 0.44 -2.92
C ASP A 122 25.71 1.90 -3.03
N ALA A 123 24.77 2.83 -3.21
CA ALA A 123 25.01 4.25 -3.42
C ALA A 123 24.64 5.10 -2.19
N HIS A 124 25.02 6.37 -2.23
CA HIS A 124 24.67 7.36 -1.21
C HIS A 124 23.63 8.33 -1.77
N PRO A 125 22.32 8.10 -1.54
CA PRO A 125 21.28 8.93 -2.11
C PRO A 125 21.37 10.37 -1.58
N SER A 126 21.07 11.33 -2.46
CA SER A 126 20.83 12.72 -2.08
C SER A 126 19.54 13.28 -2.74
N PRO A 127 18.91 14.32 -2.19
CA PRO A 127 17.78 15.00 -2.84
C PRO A 127 18.08 15.49 -4.26
N THR A 128 19.32 15.93 -4.51
CA THR A 128 19.78 16.40 -5.83
C THR A 128 19.82 15.27 -6.85
N ASP A 129 20.30 14.09 -6.45
CA ASP A 129 20.35 12.92 -7.32
C ASP A 129 18.94 12.44 -7.67
N PHE A 130 18.04 12.46 -6.69
CA PHE A 130 16.63 12.15 -6.92
C PHE A 130 16.02 13.10 -7.95
N LEU A 131 16.18 14.43 -7.81
CA LEU A 131 15.68 15.38 -8.81
C LEU A 131 16.29 15.17 -10.20
N SER A 132 17.58 14.86 -10.25
CA SER A 132 18.31 14.63 -11.49
C SER A 132 17.84 13.37 -12.22
N SER A 133 17.22 12.41 -11.52
CA SER A 133 16.58 11.24 -12.13
C SER A 133 15.29 11.57 -12.90
N GLY A 134 14.80 12.81 -12.82
CA GLY A 134 13.59 13.29 -13.50
C GLY A 134 12.26 12.78 -12.93
N PRO A 135 12.05 12.72 -11.61
CA PRO A 135 10.85 12.15 -11.01
C PRO A 135 9.66 13.10 -11.23
N ALA A 136 8.51 12.54 -11.58
CA ALA A 136 7.30 13.30 -11.87
C ALA A 136 6.04 12.61 -11.34
N PHE A 137 5.06 13.42 -10.93
CA PHE A 137 3.71 12.97 -10.61
C PHE A 137 2.78 13.27 -11.77
N ALA A 138 2.29 12.24 -12.46
CA ALA A 138 1.33 12.40 -13.56
C ALA A 138 1.75 13.48 -14.58
N GLY A 139 3.05 13.56 -14.89
CA GLY A 139 3.64 14.53 -15.82
C GLY A 139 3.97 15.90 -15.24
N ILE A 140 3.94 16.07 -13.91
CA ILE A 140 4.45 17.28 -13.22
C ILE A 140 5.70 16.89 -12.45
N SER A 141 6.84 17.47 -12.82
CA SER A 141 8.10 17.25 -12.11
C SER A 141 7.99 17.65 -10.63
N TYR A 142 8.69 16.93 -9.77
CA TYR A 142 8.84 17.35 -8.38
C TYR A 142 9.83 18.50 -8.26
N THR A 143 9.65 19.31 -7.21
CA THR A 143 10.52 20.43 -6.88
C THR A 143 11.36 20.11 -5.64
N GLU A 144 12.42 20.88 -5.41
CA GLU A 144 13.24 20.78 -4.20
C GLU A 144 12.40 20.92 -2.92
N VAL A 145 11.45 21.86 -2.90
CA VAL A 145 10.51 22.07 -1.78
C VAL A 145 9.60 20.86 -1.57
N ASP A 146 9.20 20.17 -2.64
CA ASP A 146 8.38 18.95 -2.50
C ASP A 146 9.18 17.84 -1.81
N ILE A 147 10.45 17.67 -2.18
CA ILE A 147 11.33 16.64 -1.62
C ILE A 147 11.73 16.97 -0.19
N GLU A 148 12.05 18.23 0.10
CA GLU A 148 12.33 18.68 1.46
C GLU A 148 11.17 18.29 2.40
N LYS A 149 9.93 18.60 2.00
CA LYS A 149 8.73 18.29 2.79
C LYS A 149 8.40 16.81 2.85
N ALA A 150 8.71 16.04 1.80
CA ALA A 150 8.58 14.59 1.84
C ALA A 150 9.62 13.97 2.78
N GLY A 151 10.88 14.41 2.71
CA GLY A 151 11.97 13.98 3.57
C GLY A 151 11.75 14.31 5.03
N GLU A 152 11.36 15.55 5.35
CA GLU A 152 10.96 15.97 6.70
C GLU A 152 9.87 15.06 7.27
N TRP A 153 8.85 14.73 6.47
CA TRP A 153 7.78 13.84 6.88
C TRP A 153 8.26 12.40 7.10
N LEU A 154 9.09 11.86 6.20
CA LEU A 154 9.63 10.50 6.32
C LEU A 154 10.57 10.34 7.52
N VAL A 155 11.31 11.40 7.89
CA VAL A 155 12.09 11.44 9.15
C VAL A 155 11.17 11.44 10.35
N ALA A 156 10.14 12.30 10.36
CA ALA A 156 9.19 12.37 11.46
C ALA A 156 8.43 11.03 11.67
N ASP A 157 8.15 10.32 10.58
CA ASP A 157 7.55 8.98 10.61
C ASP A 157 8.58 7.86 10.90
N GLY A 158 9.87 8.16 10.95
CA GLY A 158 10.93 7.21 11.25
C GLY A 158 11.22 6.20 10.12
N CYS A 159 10.82 6.49 8.89
CA CYS A 159 11.13 5.68 7.71
C CYS A 159 12.57 5.88 7.23
N ILE A 160 13.12 7.09 7.42
CA ILE A 160 14.51 7.44 7.10
C ILE A 160 15.14 8.21 8.27
N LYS A 161 16.47 8.28 8.28
CA LYS A 161 17.24 9.09 9.24
C LYS A 161 18.42 9.75 8.54
N GLY A 162 19.04 10.73 9.18
CA GLY A 162 20.22 11.42 8.67
C GLY A 162 20.31 12.83 9.20
N GLU A 163 21.45 13.49 8.97
CA GLU A 163 21.62 14.89 9.33
C GLU A 163 21.00 15.79 8.26
N GLY A 164 20.22 16.77 8.72
CA GLY A 164 19.76 17.87 7.88
C GLY A 164 20.82 18.96 7.76
N ALA A 165 20.57 19.94 6.89
CA ALA A 165 21.39 21.15 6.78
C ALA A 165 20.63 22.37 7.29
N TRP A 166 21.37 23.43 7.61
CA TRP A 166 20.73 24.68 8.02
C TRP A 166 19.86 25.23 6.88
N GLY A 167 18.55 25.34 7.12
CA GLY A 167 17.59 25.79 6.12
C GLY A 167 17.00 24.68 5.23
N TYR A 168 17.33 23.40 5.47
CA TYR A 168 16.72 22.25 4.77
C TYR A 168 16.27 21.20 5.80
N ALA A 169 14.95 21.01 5.93
CA ALA A 169 14.37 20.20 7.00
C ALA A 169 14.52 18.68 6.81
N GLY A 170 14.80 18.22 5.58
CA GLY A 170 15.07 16.81 5.29
C GLY A 170 16.55 16.43 5.49
N PRO A 171 16.89 15.13 5.49
CA PRO A 171 18.28 14.69 5.48
C PRO A 171 18.91 14.91 4.10
N LEU A 172 20.15 15.42 4.04
CA LEU A 172 20.88 15.56 2.77
C LEU A 172 21.40 14.21 2.26
N TYR A 173 21.75 13.33 3.19
CA TYR A 173 22.19 11.96 2.93
C TYR A 173 21.33 11.00 3.75
N PRO A 174 20.10 10.70 3.31
CA PRO A 174 19.23 9.78 4.02
C PRO A 174 19.86 8.40 4.15
N THR A 175 19.71 7.81 5.33
CA THR A 175 19.90 6.39 5.58
C THR A 175 18.55 5.75 5.83
N LEU A 176 18.36 4.57 5.28
CA LEU A 176 17.15 3.78 5.49
C LEU A 176 17.07 3.26 6.93
N THR A 177 15.87 3.27 7.53
CA THR A 177 15.62 2.58 8.80
C THR A 177 15.03 1.20 8.55
N LYS A 178 15.01 0.33 9.57
CA LYS A 178 14.31 -0.97 9.49
C LYS A 178 12.82 -0.82 9.13
N LYS A 179 12.16 0.27 9.59
CA LYS A 179 10.77 0.56 9.25
C LYS A 179 10.63 0.89 7.77
N GLY A 180 11.49 1.76 7.24
CA GLY A 180 11.49 2.14 5.83
C GLY A 180 11.71 0.93 4.91
N ALA A 181 12.72 0.11 5.22
CA ALA A 181 13.00 -1.13 4.50
C ALA A 181 11.78 -2.06 4.49
N TYR A 182 11.19 -2.31 5.66
CA TYR A 182 10.02 -3.16 5.79
C TYR A 182 8.83 -2.67 4.95
N ILE A 183 8.56 -1.36 4.91
CA ILE A 183 7.45 -0.81 4.12
C ILE A 183 7.65 -1.10 2.62
N VAL A 184 8.85 -0.83 2.11
CA VAL A 184 9.20 -1.06 0.70
C VAL A 184 9.15 -2.54 0.34
N GLU A 185 9.80 -3.40 1.13
CA GLU A 185 9.87 -4.85 0.88
C GLU A 185 8.51 -5.54 0.91
N ASN A 186 7.56 -5.01 1.68
CA ASN A 186 6.20 -5.53 1.77
C ASN A 186 5.22 -4.83 0.81
N GLY A 187 5.71 -3.94 -0.08
CA GLY A 187 4.88 -3.23 -1.06
C GLY A 187 3.79 -2.36 -0.42
N ARG A 188 4.04 -1.83 0.79
CA ARG A 188 3.09 -1.00 1.54
C ARG A 188 3.30 0.49 1.24
N SER A 189 2.27 1.30 1.48
CA SER A 189 2.44 2.76 1.45
C SER A 189 2.87 3.27 2.82
N VAL A 190 3.79 4.23 2.86
CA VAL A 190 4.11 4.98 4.08
C VAL A 190 2.91 5.78 4.58
N ASN A 191 1.94 6.04 3.70
CA ASN A 191 0.73 6.77 4.03
C ASN A 191 -0.41 5.85 4.47
N ASP A 192 -0.18 4.54 4.52
CA ASP A 192 -1.14 3.62 5.14
C ASP A 192 -1.31 4.00 6.60
N PRO A 193 -2.54 3.94 7.14
CA PRO A 193 -2.71 4.09 8.56
C PRO A 193 -1.78 3.10 9.28
N PRO A 194 -1.11 3.51 10.38
CA PRO A 194 -0.35 2.57 11.17
C PRO A 194 -1.28 1.39 11.49
N PRO A 195 -0.81 0.14 11.38
CA PRO A 195 -1.62 -1.01 11.79
C PRO A 195 -2.06 -0.71 13.22
N ASN A 196 -3.38 -0.61 13.46
CA ASN A 196 -3.96 -0.08 14.69
C ASN A 196 -3.09 -0.42 15.90
N ALA A 197 -2.35 0.57 16.38
CA ALA A 197 -1.49 0.42 17.54
C ALA A 197 -2.40 0.32 18.76
N GLY A 198 -2.79 -0.91 19.10
CA GLY A 198 -3.48 -1.26 20.34
C GLY A 198 -4.95 -0.88 20.35
N ASN A 199 -5.80 -1.87 20.62
CA ASN A 199 -7.03 -1.63 21.35
C ASN A 199 -6.70 -0.73 22.55
N THR A 200 -7.43 0.38 22.73
CA THR A 200 -7.41 1.08 24.00
C THR A 200 -8.01 0.13 25.05
N PHE A 201 -7.16 -0.58 25.77
CA PHE A 201 -7.61 -1.40 26.89
C PHE A 201 -7.95 -0.46 28.05
N ASN A 202 -9.23 -0.19 28.24
CA ASN A 202 -9.73 0.39 29.48
C ASN A 202 -9.57 -0.68 30.57
N THR A 203 -8.42 -0.71 31.23
CA THR A 203 -8.20 -1.59 32.38
C THR A 203 -8.86 -0.97 33.60
N VAL A 204 -10.04 -1.48 33.98
CA VAL A 204 -10.65 -1.19 35.27
C VAL A 204 -9.97 -2.06 36.31
N VAL A 205 -9.13 -1.45 37.15
CA VAL A 205 -8.48 -2.15 38.27
C VAL A 205 -9.38 -2.06 39.50
N ASN A 206 -9.96 -3.20 39.89
CA ASN A 206 -10.67 -3.32 41.16
C ASN A 206 -9.71 -3.93 42.20
N GLY A 207 -8.86 -3.08 42.78
CA GLY A 207 -7.88 -3.44 43.82
C GLY A 207 -6.78 -2.40 43.98
N HIS A 208 -5.98 -2.49 45.04
CA HIS A 208 -4.85 -1.57 45.26
C HIS A 208 -3.73 -1.86 44.25
N ALA A 209 -3.64 -1.06 43.19
CA ALA A 209 -2.52 -1.06 42.26
C ALA A 209 -1.86 0.31 42.22
N ASN A 210 -0.53 0.33 42.27
CA ASN A 210 0.24 1.54 42.04
C ASN A 210 0.44 1.71 40.53
N LEU A 211 -0.37 2.58 39.92
CA LEU A 211 -0.23 3.00 38.53
C LEU A 211 0.75 4.19 38.48
N ALA A 212 1.94 3.96 37.94
CA ALA A 212 2.85 5.05 37.59
C ALA A 212 2.46 5.58 36.21
N GLN A 213 1.66 6.64 36.20
CA GLN A 213 1.32 7.37 34.98
C GLN A 213 2.34 8.49 34.77
N VAL A 214 3.04 8.46 33.62
CA VAL A 214 4.09 9.42 33.21
C VAL A 214 5.44 9.26 33.92
N SER A 215 6.08 8.09 33.80
CA SER A 215 7.49 7.92 34.20
C SER A 215 8.29 7.14 33.16
N THR A 216 9.45 7.67 32.75
CA THR A 216 10.37 7.07 31.78
C THR A 216 11.33 6.11 32.49
N ASN A 217 11.59 4.94 31.89
CA ASN A 217 12.39 3.81 32.39
C ASN A 217 11.75 2.92 33.46
N VAL A 218 10.60 2.32 33.14
CA VAL A 218 10.08 1.18 33.92
C VAL A 218 9.98 -0.04 33.00
N HIS A 219 10.73 -1.10 33.32
CA HIS A 219 10.52 -2.43 32.76
C HIS A 219 9.45 -3.14 33.61
N GLN A 220 8.22 -3.19 33.11
CA GLN A 220 7.19 -4.07 33.64
C GLN A 220 7.25 -5.40 32.89
N GLU A 221 7.70 -6.44 33.58
CA GLU A 221 7.68 -7.81 33.07
C GLU A 221 6.26 -8.38 33.26
N MET A 222 5.47 -8.40 32.17
CA MET A 222 4.15 -9.03 32.18
C MET A 222 4.31 -10.52 31.88
N THR A 223 4.07 -11.36 32.89
CA THR A 223 3.96 -12.81 32.70
C THR A 223 2.66 -13.10 31.92
N PHE A 224 2.77 -13.37 30.63
CA PHE A 224 1.64 -13.72 29.77
C PHE A 224 1.30 -15.21 29.95
N GLU A 225 0.17 -15.51 30.59
CA GLU A 225 -0.33 -16.88 30.73
C GLU A 225 -1.04 -17.31 29.43
N TRP A 226 -0.29 -17.94 28.52
CA TRP A 226 -0.79 -18.41 27.22
C TRP A 226 -1.57 -19.73 27.29
N LYS A 227 -1.40 -20.53 28.36
CA LYS A 227 -2.04 -21.85 28.51
C LYS A 227 -3.58 -21.80 28.55
N PRO A 228 -4.23 -20.89 29.32
CA PRO A 228 -5.69 -20.80 29.33
C PRO A 228 -6.27 -20.37 27.98
N GLN A 229 -5.57 -19.52 27.23
CA GLN A 229 -6.00 -19.07 25.91
C GLN A 229 -5.93 -20.19 24.86
N ALA A 230 -4.87 -21.00 24.93
CA ALA A 230 -4.72 -22.20 24.11
C ALA A 230 -5.85 -23.21 24.36
N ALA A 231 -6.22 -23.42 25.64
CA ALA A 231 -7.32 -24.31 26.01
C ALA A 231 -8.66 -23.83 25.44
N ALA A 232 -8.96 -22.53 25.59
CA ALA A 232 -10.20 -21.93 25.08
C ALA A 232 -10.31 -22.00 23.54
N LEU A 233 -9.19 -21.91 22.83
CA LEU A 233 -9.16 -22.07 21.37
C LEU A 233 -9.46 -23.52 20.96
N LEU A 234 -8.91 -24.51 21.66
CA LEU A 234 -9.21 -25.92 21.41
C LEU A 234 -10.69 -26.23 21.71
N ASP A 235 -11.24 -25.68 22.79
CA ASP A 235 -12.67 -25.81 23.11
C ASP A 235 -13.55 -25.24 21.97
N THR A 236 -13.15 -24.10 21.39
CA THR A 236 -13.87 -23.46 20.27
C THR A 236 -13.84 -24.31 19.00
N ILE A 237 -12.70 -24.94 18.71
CA ILE A 237 -12.55 -25.84 17.57
C ILE A 237 -13.41 -27.10 17.77
N GLU A 238 -13.47 -27.64 18.99
CA GLU A 238 -14.33 -28.79 19.31
C GLU A 238 -15.82 -28.48 19.15
N GLN A 239 -16.25 -27.29 19.57
CA GLN A 239 -17.64 -26.85 19.39
C GLN A 239 -18.03 -26.72 17.91
N ALA A 240 -17.06 -26.51 17.02
CA ALA A 240 -17.26 -26.38 15.58
C ALA A 240 -17.23 -27.73 14.83
N LEU A 241 -16.74 -28.82 15.45
CA LEU A 241 -16.64 -30.15 14.84
C LEU A 241 -17.95 -30.71 14.27
N PRO A 242 -19.12 -30.56 14.92
CA PRO A 242 -20.38 -31.11 14.40
C PRO A 242 -20.83 -30.48 13.08
N ALA A 243 -20.28 -29.31 12.71
CA ALA A 243 -20.58 -28.61 11.47
C ALA A 243 -19.69 -29.05 10.29
N LEU A 244 -18.69 -29.91 10.54
CA LEU A 244 -17.78 -30.43 9.53
C LEU A 244 -18.27 -31.78 8.97
N ASP A 245 -17.88 -32.09 7.75
CA ASP A 245 -18.06 -33.42 7.15
C ASP A 245 -17.32 -34.50 7.95
N GLU A 246 -17.84 -35.72 7.99
CA GLU A 246 -17.35 -36.83 8.82
C GLU A 246 -15.84 -37.09 8.64
N ASP A 247 -15.38 -37.14 7.39
CA ASP A 247 -13.98 -37.41 7.04
C ASP A 247 -13.02 -36.30 7.52
N ILE A 248 -13.51 -35.05 7.57
CA ILE A 248 -12.73 -33.90 8.06
C ILE A 248 -12.78 -33.87 9.60
N ARG A 249 -13.92 -34.22 10.19
CA ARG A 249 -14.14 -34.21 11.63
C ARG A 249 -13.19 -35.13 12.37
N GLU A 250 -13.08 -36.41 11.96
CA GLU A 250 -12.14 -37.36 12.58
C GLU A 250 -10.69 -36.86 12.52
N ALA A 251 -10.31 -36.24 11.40
CA ALA A 251 -8.96 -35.74 11.19
C ALA A 251 -8.65 -34.47 12.01
N VAL A 252 -9.64 -33.61 12.26
CA VAL A 252 -9.51 -32.46 13.17
C VAL A 252 -9.49 -32.93 14.63
N GLU A 253 -10.36 -33.87 15.01
CA GLU A 253 -10.43 -34.45 16.36
C GLU A 253 -9.09 -35.05 16.80
N LEU A 254 -8.45 -35.84 15.93
CA LEU A 254 -7.13 -36.42 16.20
C LEU A 254 -6.07 -35.34 16.50
N ARG A 255 -6.12 -34.22 15.78
CA ARG A 255 -5.14 -33.12 15.92
C ARG A 255 -5.43 -32.24 17.13
N VAL A 256 -6.69 -32.01 17.45
CA VAL A 256 -7.11 -31.33 18.68
C VAL A 256 -6.70 -32.13 19.91
N ALA A 257 -6.88 -33.45 19.90
CA ALA A 257 -6.45 -34.33 20.98
C ALA A 257 -4.92 -34.27 21.19
N ALA A 258 -4.14 -34.27 20.11
CA ALA A 258 -2.69 -34.10 20.18
C ALA A 258 -2.29 -32.73 20.76
N ALA A 259 -2.96 -31.64 20.35
CA ALA A 259 -2.70 -30.30 20.88
C ALA A 259 -3.07 -30.17 22.37
N ARG A 260 -4.16 -30.82 22.82
CA ARG A 260 -4.52 -30.88 24.26
C ARG A 260 -3.48 -31.64 25.07
N GLN A 261 -2.96 -32.75 24.54
CA GLN A 261 -1.94 -33.54 25.23
C GLN A 261 -0.69 -32.70 25.50
N GLU A 262 -0.23 -31.93 24.51
CA GLU A 262 0.90 -31.00 24.65
C GLU A 262 0.62 -29.88 25.65
N LEU A 263 -0.64 -29.44 25.77
CA LEU A 263 -1.06 -28.43 26.74
C LEU A 263 -0.98 -28.93 28.19
N THR A 264 -1.32 -30.20 28.42
CA THR A 264 -1.29 -30.85 29.74
C THR A 264 0.09 -31.32 30.17
N GLY A 265 1.04 -31.40 29.23
CA GLY A 265 2.44 -31.74 29.50
C GLY A 265 3.23 -30.58 30.16
N PRO A 266 4.57 -30.68 30.21
CA PRO A 266 5.43 -29.66 30.84
C PRO A 266 5.37 -28.26 30.17
N GLY A 267 4.53 -28.05 29.15
CA GLY A 267 4.23 -26.73 28.60
C GLY A 267 5.37 -26.12 27.81
N GLU A 268 6.11 -26.94 27.06
CA GLU A 268 7.10 -26.44 26.11
C GLU A 268 6.40 -25.68 24.97
N VAL A 269 6.62 -24.36 24.92
CA VAL A 269 6.02 -23.46 23.92
C VAL A 269 6.27 -23.94 22.50
N SER A 270 7.44 -24.52 22.22
CA SER A 270 7.79 -25.06 20.91
C SER A 270 6.92 -26.24 20.47
N LYS A 271 6.52 -27.12 21.41
CA LYS A 271 5.64 -28.26 21.12
C LYS A 271 4.20 -27.82 20.90
N VAL A 272 3.73 -26.87 21.71
CA VAL A 272 2.41 -26.25 21.52
C VAL A 272 2.35 -25.51 20.19
N ARG A 273 3.39 -24.73 19.85
CA ARG A 273 3.51 -24.06 18.56
C ARG A 273 3.45 -25.06 17.39
N ALA A 274 4.16 -26.18 17.49
CA ALA A 274 4.14 -27.22 16.46
C ALA A 274 2.75 -27.87 16.31
N ALA A 275 2.07 -28.17 17.43
CA ALA A 275 0.74 -28.76 17.41
C ALA A 275 -0.32 -27.82 16.81
N PHE A 276 -0.35 -26.55 17.22
CA PHE A 276 -1.25 -25.55 16.66
C PHE A 276 -0.92 -25.20 15.21
N SER A 277 0.37 -25.20 14.81
CA SER A 277 0.75 -25.03 13.40
C SER A 277 0.23 -26.17 12.53
N ASN A 278 0.34 -27.42 12.98
CA ASN A 278 -0.18 -28.58 12.24
C ASN A 278 -1.71 -28.50 12.09
N LEU A 279 -2.40 -28.12 13.16
CA LEU A 279 -3.85 -27.92 13.16
C LEU A 279 -4.28 -26.79 12.20
N GLY A 280 -3.59 -25.66 12.23
CA GLY A 280 -3.86 -24.52 11.34
C GLY A 280 -3.62 -24.85 9.87
N SER A 281 -2.51 -25.51 9.54
CA SER A 281 -2.21 -25.97 8.18
C SER A 281 -3.27 -26.94 7.67
N PHE A 282 -3.69 -27.91 8.50
CA PHE A 282 -4.73 -28.85 8.12
C PHE A 282 -6.08 -28.14 7.86
N LEU A 283 -6.49 -27.23 8.74
CA LEU A 283 -7.75 -26.48 8.56
C LEU A 283 -7.72 -25.58 7.31
N SER A 284 -6.55 -25.07 6.95
CA SER A 284 -6.33 -24.26 5.73
C SER A 284 -6.33 -25.12 4.46
N GLU A 285 -5.73 -26.30 4.48
CA GLU A 285 -5.59 -27.20 3.33
C GLU A 285 -6.85 -28.00 3.02
N THR A 286 -7.60 -28.41 4.06
CA THR A 286 -8.77 -29.29 3.90
C THR A 286 -10.02 -28.54 3.42
N GLY A 287 -9.92 -27.22 3.19
CA GLY A 287 -10.95 -26.44 2.52
C GLY A 287 -12.32 -26.51 3.18
N ALA A 288 -12.39 -26.52 4.53
CA ALA A 288 -13.62 -26.63 5.33
C ALA A 288 -14.56 -25.40 5.24
N GLY A 289 -14.64 -24.77 4.07
CA GLY A 289 -15.44 -23.59 3.80
C GLY A 289 -15.03 -22.36 4.63
N ALA A 290 -15.96 -21.41 4.74
CA ALA A 290 -15.75 -20.18 5.49
C ALA A 290 -15.40 -20.41 6.98
N LEU A 291 -15.87 -21.53 7.56
CA LEU A 291 -15.60 -21.90 8.94
C LEU A 291 -14.14 -22.36 9.13
N GLY A 292 -13.62 -23.19 8.24
CA GLY A 292 -12.21 -23.61 8.25
C GLY A 292 -11.25 -22.41 8.15
N GLY A 293 -11.57 -21.44 7.29
CA GLY A 293 -10.80 -20.20 7.16
C GLY A 293 -10.78 -19.35 8.44
N VAL A 294 -11.92 -19.23 9.13
CA VAL A 294 -12.03 -18.49 10.41
C VAL A 294 -11.22 -19.20 11.50
N LEU A 295 -11.33 -20.52 11.61
CA LEU A 295 -10.58 -21.29 12.62
C LEU A 295 -9.07 -21.27 12.35
N ALA A 296 -8.65 -21.41 11.10
CA ALA A 296 -7.24 -21.27 10.72
C ALA A 296 -6.68 -19.88 11.03
N THR A 297 -7.49 -18.83 10.83
CA THR A 297 -7.12 -17.45 11.20
C THR A 297 -6.95 -17.30 12.71
N GLN A 298 -7.86 -17.85 13.51
CA GLN A 298 -7.76 -17.81 14.98
C GLN A 298 -6.54 -18.59 15.51
N VAL A 299 -6.22 -19.74 14.91
CA VAL A 299 -5.01 -20.51 15.21
C VAL A 299 -3.75 -19.70 14.87
N SER A 300 -3.71 -19.02 13.72
CA SER A 300 -2.59 -18.17 13.33
C SER A 300 -2.38 -16.99 14.29
N LEU A 301 -3.47 -16.33 14.72
CA LEU A 301 -3.42 -15.25 15.70
C LEU A 301 -2.90 -15.72 17.06
N PHE A 302 -3.32 -16.91 17.50
CA PHE A 302 -2.81 -17.51 18.73
C PHE A 302 -1.31 -17.83 18.61
N LEU A 303 -0.85 -18.41 17.50
CA LEU A 303 0.56 -18.69 17.27
C LEU A 303 1.43 -17.43 17.29
N ALA A 304 0.92 -16.31 16.77
CA ALA A 304 1.58 -15.01 16.81
C ALA A 304 1.63 -14.39 18.23
N SER A 305 0.78 -14.86 19.15
CA SER A 305 0.70 -14.40 20.54
C SER A 305 1.56 -15.22 21.53
N LEU A 306 2.12 -16.35 21.08
CA LEU A 306 3.02 -17.17 21.90
C LEU A 306 4.37 -16.46 22.10
N PRO A 307 4.97 -16.56 23.31
CA PRO A 307 6.29 -15.99 23.58
C PRO A 307 7.41 -16.64 22.76
#